data_AF-A0A8T3QEE2-F1
#
_entry.id   AF-A0A8T3QEE2-F1
#
_cell.length_a   1.000
_cell.length_b   1.000
_cell.length_c   1.000
_cell.angle_alpha   90.00
_cell.angle_beta   90.00
_cell.angle_gamma   90.00
#
_symmetry.space_group_name_H-M   'P 1'
#
loop_
_entity.id
_entity.type
_entity.pdbx_description
1 polymer ?
#
loop_
_entity_poly.entity_id
_entity_poly.type
_entity_poly.pdbx_seq_one_letter_code
_entity_poly.pdbx_strand_id
1 'polypeptide(L)'
;MAQLSAKQRADLPAKDFGLADKARSTEAKKESGNYPMPDQGHAISAKRLSAKERKEGNLTKEEFERINRKADKVLKAKSKE
;
A
#
# COMPACT_ATOMS: atom_id res chain seq x y z
N MET A 1 9.44 -9.67 -3.96
CA MET A 1 8.32 -8.80 -3.54
C MET A 1 7.06 -9.32 -4.22
N ALA A 2 5.91 -9.31 -3.56
CA ALA A 2 4.65 -9.56 -4.26
C ALA A 2 4.42 -8.38 -5.23
N GLN A 3 4.36 -8.65 -6.53
CA GLN A 3 4.40 -7.62 -7.55
C GLN A 3 3.15 -7.69 -8.42
N LEU A 4 2.28 -6.69 -8.27
CA LEU A 4 1.14 -6.49 -9.16
C LEU A 4 1.60 -5.81 -10.45
N SER A 5 1.03 -6.22 -11.58
CA SER A 5 1.10 -5.45 -12.83
C SER A 5 0.28 -4.16 -12.72
N ALA A 6 0.56 -3.18 -13.58
CA ALA A 6 -0.23 -1.94 -13.66
C ALA A 6 -1.73 -2.22 -13.85
N LYS A 7 -2.06 -3.22 -14.69
CA LYS A 7 -3.44 -3.65 -14.92
C LYS A 7 -4.09 -4.17 -13.63
N GLN A 8 -3.41 -5.07 -12.93
CA GLN A 8 -3.90 -5.59 -11.64
C GLN A 8 -4.10 -4.50 -10.59
N ARG A 9 -3.22 -3.49 -10.53
CA ARG A 9 -3.41 -2.38 -9.58
C ARG A 9 -4.61 -1.51 -9.96
N ALA A 10 -4.84 -1.26 -11.25
CA ALA A 10 -5.98 -0.47 -11.73
C ALA A 10 -7.33 -1.04 -11.27
N ASP A 11 -7.42 -2.37 -11.22
CA ASP A 11 -8.62 -3.11 -10.80
C ASP A 11 -8.83 -3.13 -9.28
N LEU A 12 -7.81 -2.77 -8.49
CA LEU A 12 -7.95 -2.74 -7.03
C LEU A 12 -8.83 -1.56 -6.58
N PRO A 13 -9.69 -1.75 -5.56
CA PRO A 13 -10.42 -0.66 -4.97
C PRO A 13 -9.46 0.24 -4.18
N ALA A 14 -9.69 1.56 -4.21
CA ALA A 14 -8.79 2.54 -3.58
C ALA A 14 -8.54 2.28 -2.08
N LYS A 15 -9.50 1.66 -1.39
CA LYS A 15 -9.38 1.27 0.03
C LYS A 15 -8.21 0.33 0.31
N ASP A 16 -7.83 -0.50 -0.67
CA ASP A 16 -6.76 -1.49 -0.56
C ASP A 16 -5.36 -0.89 -0.77
N PHE A 17 -5.28 0.44 -0.98
CA PHE A 17 -4.01 1.16 -1.08
C PHE A 17 -3.65 1.84 0.25
N GLY A 18 -2.36 1.88 0.56
CA GLY A 18 -1.82 2.55 1.75
C GLY A 18 -2.12 4.04 1.75
N LEU A 19 -2.11 4.64 0.56
CA LEU A 19 -2.51 6.02 0.30
C LEU A 19 -3.74 6.07 -0.61
N ALA A 20 -4.91 5.70 -0.08
CA ALA A 20 -6.17 5.68 -0.83
C ALA A 20 -6.51 7.04 -1.48
N ASP A 21 -6.15 8.15 -0.83
CA ASP A 21 -6.38 9.50 -1.37
C ASP A 21 -5.60 9.76 -2.65
N LYS A 22 -4.46 9.11 -2.83
CA LYS A 22 -3.64 9.18 -4.05
C LYS A 22 -4.02 8.12 -5.08
N ALA A 23 -4.88 7.15 -4.74
CA ALA A 23 -5.32 6.06 -5.61
C ALA A 23 -6.77 6.22 -6.11
N ARG A 24 -7.21 7.46 -6.35
CA ARG A 24 -8.61 7.77 -6.71
C ARG A 24 -8.93 7.53 -8.19
N SER A 25 -7.98 7.75 -9.10
CA SER A 25 -8.15 7.49 -10.53
C SER A 25 -7.50 6.18 -10.96
N THR A 26 -7.96 5.65 -12.10
CA THR A 26 -7.41 4.43 -12.71
C THR A 26 -5.93 4.60 -13.07
N GLU A 27 -5.53 5.79 -13.53
CA GLU A 27 -4.12 6.10 -13.80
C GLU A 27 -3.29 6.08 -12.51
N ALA A 28 -3.76 6.75 -11.46
CA ALA A 28 -3.01 6.83 -10.22
C ALA A 28 -2.88 5.46 -9.53
N LYS A 29 -3.89 4.59 -9.65
CA LYS A 29 -3.78 3.21 -9.17
C LYS A 29 -2.67 2.41 -9.84
N LYS A 30 -2.33 2.69 -11.11
CA LYS A 30 -1.26 1.98 -11.82
C LYS A 30 0.11 2.25 -11.20
N GLU A 31 0.28 3.39 -10.53
CA GLU A 31 1.50 3.79 -9.86
C GLU A 31 1.80 2.92 -8.63
N SER A 32 3.06 2.52 -8.47
CA SER A 32 3.53 1.77 -7.31
C SER A 32 3.60 2.61 -6.03
N GLY A 33 3.71 3.94 -6.16
CA GLY A 33 3.85 4.90 -5.04
C GLY A 33 2.62 5.00 -4.14
N ASN A 34 1.51 4.36 -4.50
CA ASN A 34 0.27 4.35 -3.72
C ASN A 34 0.14 3.16 -2.77
N TYR A 35 1.14 2.27 -2.74
CA TYR A 35 1.23 1.13 -1.81
C TYR A 35 0.02 0.20 -1.87
N PRO A 36 -0.21 -0.52 -2.99
CA PRO A 36 -1.28 -1.52 -3.06
C PRO A 36 -1.04 -2.64 -2.05
N MET A 37 -2.09 -3.02 -1.31
CA MET A 37 -2.08 -4.03 -0.25
C MET A 37 -3.32 -4.95 -0.34
N PRO A 38 -3.54 -5.67 -1.46
CA PRO A 38 -4.67 -6.60 -1.57
C PRO A 38 -4.58 -7.81 -0.65
N ASP A 39 -3.36 -8.16 -0.19
CA ASP A 39 -3.11 -9.32 0.68
C ASP A 39 -1.94 -9.08 1.66
N GLN A 40 -1.63 -10.08 2.48
CA GLN A 40 -0.56 -10.03 3.48
C GLN A 40 0.83 -9.81 2.86
N GLY A 41 1.13 -10.45 1.74
CA GLY A 41 2.44 -10.32 1.08
C GLY A 41 2.68 -8.89 0.58
N HIS A 42 1.62 -8.27 0.06
CA HIS A 42 1.64 -6.86 -0.34
C HIS A 42 1.67 -5.92 0.86
N ALA A 43 0.95 -6.22 1.95
CA ALA A 43 1.02 -5.45 3.19
C ALA A 43 2.42 -5.46 3.82
N ILE A 44 3.11 -6.61 3.86
CA ILE A 44 4.50 -6.71 4.32
C ILE A 44 5.43 -5.89 3.42
N SER A 45 5.26 -6.01 2.10
CA SER A 45 6.06 -5.27 1.12
C SER A 45 5.86 -3.76 1.27
N ALA A 46 4.62 -3.31 1.49
CA ALA A 46 4.28 -1.91 1.70
C ALA A 46 4.91 -1.35 2.99
N LYS A 47 4.92 -2.09 4.11
CA LYS A 47 5.62 -1.67 5.33
C LYS A 47 7.12 -1.47 5.07
N ARG A 48 7.76 -2.44 4.42
CA ARG A 48 9.20 -2.37 4.09
C ARG A 48 9.51 -1.18 3.18
N LEU A 49 8.73 -0.99 2.11
CA LEU A 49 8.90 0.13 1.19
C LEU A 49 8.67 1.47 1.90
N SER A 50 7.60 1.59 2.68
CA SER A 50 7.29 2.86 3.38
C SER A 50 8.37 3.25 4.39
N ALA A 51 9.00 2.27 5.06
CA ALA A 51 10.12 2.52 5.96
C ALA A 51 11.36 3.03 5.20
N LYS A 52 11.64 2.45 4.02
CA LYS A 52 12.70 2.91 3.13
C LYS A 52 12.44 4.34 2.64
N GLU A 53 11.27 4.60 2.07
CA GLU A 53 10.89 5.92 1.54
C GLU A 53 10.85 6.99 2.64
N ARG A 54 10.44 6.63 3.87
CA ARG A 54 10.51 7.53 5.03
C ARG A 54 11.95 7.89 5.40
N LYS A 55 12.87 6.92 5.34
CA LYS A 55 14.30 7.14 5.61
C LYS A 55 14.95 7.99 4.50
N GLU A 56 14.51 7.81 3.26
CA GLU A 56 14.97 8.56 2.10
C GLU A 56 14.36 9.96 1.99
N GLY A 57 13.36 10.28 2.82
CA GLY A 57 12.73 11.61 2.86
C GLY A 57 11.58 11.80 1.86
N ASN A 58 11.22 10.75 1.11
CA ASN A 58 10.16 10.76 0.09
C ASN A 58 8.75 10.59 0.69
N LEU A 59 8.65 10.35 1.99
CA LEU A 59 7.40 10.06 2.69
C LEU A 59 7.27 10.88 3.96
N THR A 60 6.14 11.56 4.15
CA THR A 60 5.85 12.26 5.41
C THR A 60 5.60 11.28 6.55
N LYS A 61 5.68 11.76 7.80
CA LYS A 61 5.38 10.94 8.98
C LYS A 61 3.93 10.44 8.95
N GLU A 62 3.01 11.31 8.55
CA GLU A 62 1.58 11.00 8.49
C GLU A 62 1.26 9.94 7.43
N GLU A 63 1.85 10.06 6.24
CA GLU A 63 1.69 9.05 5.19
C GLU A 63 2.28 7.70 5.61
N PHE A 64 3.47 7.73 6.22
CA PHE A 64 4.11 6.53 6.78
C PHE A 64 3.21 5.82 7.80
N GLU A 65 2.67 6.56 8.77
CA GLU A 65 1.77 6.00 9.79
C GLU A 65 0.47 5.47 9.18
N ARG A 66 -0.07 6.14 8.16
CA ARG A 66 -1.28 5.71 7.47
C ARG A 66 -1.06 4.39 6.72
N ILE A 67 0.04 4.25 5.99
CA ILE A 67 0.41 3.02 5.28
C ILE A 67 0.57 1.88 6.28
N ASN A 68 1.34 2.08 7.36
CA ASN A 68 1.56 1.06 8.37
C ASN A 68 0.27 0.63 9.07
N ARG A 69 -0.61 1.58 9.41
CA ARG A 69 -1.91 1.28 10.03
C ARG A 69 -2.79 0.41 9.14
N LYS A 70 -2.82 0.69 7.83
CA LYS A 70 -3.58 -0.13 6.87
C LYS A 70 -2.95 -1.51 6.68
N ALA A 71 -1.63 -1.57 6.53
CA ALA A 71 -0.91 -2.84 6.44
C ALA A 71 -1.18 -3.73 7.65
N ASP A 72 -1.10 -3.17 8.86
CA ASP A 72 -1.36 -3.91 10.10
C ASP A 72 -2.81 -4.42 10.18
N LYS A 73 -3.78 -3.67 9.65
CA LYS A 73 -5.17 -4.15 9.53
C LYS A 73 -5.27 -5.37 8.63
N VAL A 74 -4.63 -5.36 7.46
CA VAL A 74 -4.60 -6.51 6.53
C VAL A 74 -3.93 -7.71 7.18
N LEU A 75 -2.80 -7.50 7.84
CA LEU A 75 -2.05 -8.55 8.53
C LEU A 75 -2.86 -9.17 9.68
N LYS A 76 -3.56 -8.36 10.47
CA LYS A 76 -4.41 -8.82 11.58
C LYS A 76 -5.69 -9.52 11.10
N ALA A 77 -6.32 -9.04 10.03
CA ALA A 77 -7.56 -9.61 9.52
C ALA A 77 -7.36 -11.07 9.08
N LYS A 78 -6.27 -11.36 8.36
CA LYS A 78 -5.95 -12.69 7.86
C LYS A 78 -5.37 -13.65 8.91
N SER A 79 -4.88 -13.14 10.05
CA SER A 79 -4.43 -13.97 11.18
C SER A 79 -5.58 -14.53 12.02
N LYS A 80 -6.82 -14.07 11.79
CA LYS A 80 -8.02 -14.51 12.50
C LYS A 80 -8.89 -15.50 11.71
N GLU A 81 -8.51 -15.79 10.45
CA GLU A 81 -9.08 -16.86 9.63
C GLU A 81 -8.25 -18.13 9.80
#